data_AF-A0A920LGD9-F1
#
_entry.id   AF-A0A920LGD9-F1
#
_cell.length_a   1.000
_cell.length_b   1.000
_cell.length_c   1.000
_cell.angle_alpha   90.00
_cell.angle_beta   90.00
_cell.angle_gamma   90.00
#
_symmetry.space_group_name_H-M   'P 1'
#
loop_
_entity.id
_entity.type
_entity.pdbx_description
1 polymer ?
#
loop_
_entity_poly.entity_id
_entity_poly.type
_entity_poly.pdbx_seq_one_letter_code
_entity_poly.pdbx_strand_id
1 'polypeptide(L)'
;MSFSTRTVKAIQNNETIFSMSLSFQKDEDGLSHSIEMPKVPPPEELKDEIELRQDNIDLVPEELREYFTRERECTVKPVEWQDIFKPKKMSPRRSLWMKPNGTLPNDRAIQNAFLAYVSDAGILAAALFPHGVTYMSPKIMIASLDHTMWFHKPNFQFNDWILYTMDSPYSGNSRGLGRGTFFTREGKVIASVTQEGLLRTKTR
;
A
#
# COMPACT_ATOMS: atom_id res chain seq x y z
N MET A 1 26.18 14.83 15.62
CA MET A 1 25.86 13.91 14.52
C MET A 1 24.38 14.09 14.20
N SER A 2 24.02 14.58 13.01
CA SER A 2 22.60 14.83 12.68
C SER A 2 21.89 13.62 12.08
N PHE A 3 22.64 12.69 11.47
CA PHE A 3 22.11 11.49 10.85
C PHE A 3 22.76 10.21 11.41
N SER A 4 22.00 9.13 11.42
CA SER A 4 22.45 7.77 11.75
C SER A 4 21.94 6.77 10.72
N THR A 5 22.84 5.97 10.15
CA THR A 5 22.48 4.95 9.15
C THR A 5 22.54 3.54 9.77
N ARG A 6 21.62 2.66 9.39
CA ARG A 6 21.63 1.23 9.73
C ARG A 6 21.37 0.40 8.49
N THR A 7 22.00 -0.76 8.40
CA THR A 7 21.68 -1.78 7.39
C THR A 7 21.11 -3.00 8.09
N VAL A 8 20.01 -3.52 7.58
CA VAL A 8 19.32 -4.71 8.09
C VAL A 8 19.36 -5.78 7.00
N LYS A 9 19.62 -7.03 7.40
CA LYS A 9 19.47 -8.21 6.56
C LYS A 9 18.51 -9.16 7.25
N ALA A 10 17.44 -9.55 6.57
CA ALA A 10 16.59 -10.66 7.01
C ALA A 10 17.16 -11.96 6.43
N ILE A 11 17.34 -12.97 7.29
CA ILE A 11 17.97 -14.24 6.92
C ILE A 11 17.02 -15.37 7.29
N GLN A 12 16.77 -16.27 6.33
CA GLN A 12 16.03 -17.51 6.53
C GLN A 12 16.80 -18.64 5.85
N ASN A 13 16.94 -19.79 6.51
CA ASN A 13 17.72 -20.92 6.00
C ASN A 13 19.15 -20.55 5.55
N ASN A 14 19.81 -19.65 6.29
CA ASN A 14 21.13 -19.08 5.99
C ASN A 14 21.22 -18.27 4.68
N GLU A 15 20.10 -17.96 4.03
CA GLU A 15 20.05 -17.11 2.84
C GLU A 15 19.48 -15.73 3.19
N THR A 16 20.05 -14.68 2.60
CA THR A 16 19.50 -13.32 2.74
C THR A 16 18.26 -13.21 1.86
N ILE A 17 17.09 -13.04 2.47
CA ILE A 17 15.82 -12.92 1.77
C ILE A 17 15.40 -11.45 1.54
N PHE A 18 15.98 -10.53 2.32
CA PHE A 18 15.70 -9.09 2.22
C PHE A 18 16.87 -8.30 2.81
N SER A 19 17.17 -7.15 2.20
CA SER A 19 18.15 -6.20 2.71
C SER A 19 17.60 -4.79 2.65
N MET A 20 17.95 -3.97 3.63
CA MET A 20 17.44 -2.61 3.75
C MET A 20 18.50 -1.69 4.36
N SER A 21 18.54 -0.45 3.88
CA SER A 21 19.28 0.64 4.49
C SER A 21 18.30 1.68 5.02
N LEU A 22 18.48 2.07 6.27
CA LEU A 22 17.65 3.04 6.99
C LEU A 22 18.52 4.24 7.35
N SER A 23 17.96 5.45 7.20
CA SER A 23 18.58 6.69 7.67
C SER A 23 17.64 7.36 8.67
N PHE A 24 18.18 7.76 9.81
CA PHE A 24 17.46 8.41 10.91
C PHE A 24 18.05 9.79 11.13
N GLN A 25 17.19 10.77 11.38
CA GLN A 25 17.56 12.14 11.75
C GLN A 25 16.91 12.50 13.09
N LYS A 26 17.55 13.38 13.85
CA LYS A 26 16.89 14.07 14.97
C LYS A 26 15.83 15.06 14.46
N ASP A 27 14.86 15.40 15.30
CA ASP A 27 13.84 16.40 14.96
C ASP A 27 14.48 17.78 14.86
N GLU A 28 14.23 18.48 13.75
CA GLU A 28 14.74 19.83 13.46
C GLU A 28 13.72 20.62 12.64
N ASP A 29 13.61 21.93 12.90
CA ASP A 29 12.81 22.84 12.08
C ASP A 29 13.54 23.23 10.78
N GLY A 30 12.79 23.65 9.77
CA GLY A 30 13.36 24.05 8.48
C GLY A 30 12.33 24.55 7.48
N LEU A 31 12.75 24.69 6.22
CA LEU A 31 11.89 25.07 5.11
C LEU A 31 10.81 24.00 4.88
N SER A 32 9.57 24.41 4.64
CA SER A 32 8.44 23.48 4.51
C SER A 32 7.52 23.81 3.34
N HIS A 33 7.17 22.80 2.56
CA HIS A 33 6.05 22.78 1.62
C HIS A 33 5.54 21.33 1.48
N SER A 34 4.36 21.14 0.91
CA SER A 34 3.85 19.82 0.50
C SER A 34 2.91 19.97 -0.68
N ILE A 35 2.67 18.89 -1.41
CA ILE A 35 1.57 18.84 -2.39
C ILE A 35 0.21 18.85 -1.67
N GLU A 36 -0.83 19.25 -2.37
CA GLU A 36 -2.21 19.19 -1.88
C GLU A 36 -2.75 17.75 -1.94
N MET A 37 -3.59 17.39 -0.97
CA MET A 37 -4.33 16.13 -0.99
C MET A 37 -5.32 16.14 -2.17
N PRO A 38 -5.36 15.08 -3.00
CA PRO A 38 -6.32 15.01 -4.09
C PRO A 38 -7.75 14.90 -3.55
N LYS A 39 -8.71 15.40 -4.33
CA LYS A 39 -10.13 15.27 -4.02
C LYS A 39 -10.60 13.86 -4.36
N VAL A 40 -10.99 13.11 -3.33
CA VAL A 40 -11.59 11.77 -3.42
C VAL A 40 -12.82 11.70 -2.51
N PRO A 41 -13.76 10.77 -2.72
CA PRO A 41 -14.85 10.55 -1.78
C PRO A 41 -14.33 10.29 -0.36
N PRO A 42 -15.00 10.80 0.69
CA PRO A 42 -14.65 10.52 2.06
C PRO A 42 -14.87 9.03 2.41
N PRO A 43 -14.17 8.48 3.43
CA PRO A 43 -14.28 7.07 3.78
C PRO A 43 -15.69 6.66 4.21
N GLU A 44 -16.52 7.60 4.69
CA GLU A 44 -17.91 7.34 5.07
C GLU A 44 -18.83 7.03 3.87
N GLU A 45 -18.45 7.44 2.65
CA GLU A 45 -19.22 7.19 1.42
C GLU A 45 -18.80 5.90 0.70
N LEU A 46 -17.76 5.22 1.18
CA LEU A 46 -17.17 4.05 0.55
C LEU A 46 -17.48 2.77 1.34
N LYS A 47 -17.70 1.68 0.61
CA LYS A 47 -17.65 0.33 1.16
C LYS A 47 -16.22 -0.03 1.54
N ASP A 48 -16.04 -0.81 2.59
CA ASP A 48 -14.76 -1.45 2.85
C ASP A 48 -14.51 -2.66 1.94
N GLU A 49 -13.24 -3.07 1.87
CA GLU A 49 -12.81 -4.17 1.01
C GLU A 49 -13.47 -5.51 1.39
N ILE A 50 -13.82 -5.73 2.65
CA ILE A 50 -14.48 -6.96 3.09
C ILE A 50 -15.94 -6.95 2.60
N GLU A 51 -16.66 -5.84 2.73
CA GLU A 51 -18.00 -5.65 2.18
C GLU A 51 -18.00 -5.84 0.65
N LEU A 52 -17.03 -5.26 -0.06
CA LEU A 52 -16.88 -5.42 -1.51
C LEU A 52 -16.57 -6.86 -1.94
N ARG A 53 -15.83 -7.61 -1.12
CA ARG A 53 -15.56 -9.03 -1.34
C ARG A 53 -16.81 -9.88 -1.09
N GLN A 54 -17.60 -9.54 -0.08
CA GLN A 54 -18.86 -10.23 0.23
C GLN A 54 -19.85 -10.17 -0.93
N ASP A 55 -19.89 -9.06 -1.70
CA ASP A 55 -20.72 -8.93 -2.91
C ASP A 55 -20.46 -10.06 -3.94
N ASN A 56 -19.30 -10.72 -3.89
CA ASN A 56 -18.89 -11.80 -4.79
C ASN A 56 -18.65 -13.15 -4.08
N ILE A 57 -19.12 -13.32 -2.83
CA ILE A 57 -18.81 -14.51 -2.01
C ILE A 57 -19.30 -15.82 -2.65
N ASP A 58 -20.37 -15.76 -3.44
CA ASP A 58 -20.93 -16.93 -4.13
C ASP A 58 -20.02 -17.48 -5.24
N LEU A 59 -19.07 -16.67 -5.73
CA LEU A 59 -18.06 -17.08 -6.69
C LEU A 59 -16.85 -17.76 -6.03
N VAL A 60 -16.79 -17.77 -4.70
CA VAL A 60 -15.71 -18.35 -3.90
C VAL A 60 -16.13 -19.74 -3.41
N PRO A 61 -15.29 -20.78 -3.60
CA PRO A 61 -15.50 -22.09 -3.00
C PRO A 61 -15.75 -22.00 -1.50
N GLU A 62 -16.70 -22.77 -0.97
CA GLU A 62 -17.17 -22.63 0.41
C GLU A 62 -16.03 -22.71 1.43
N GLU A 63 -15.06 -23.61 1.22
CA GLU A 63 -13.92 -23.79 2.13
C GLU A 63 -12.97 -22.57 2.15
N LEU A 64 -13.03 -21.70 1.14
CA LEU A 64 -12.20 -20.51 1.03
C LEU A 64 -12.91 -19.22 1.46
N ARG A 65 -14.23 -19.26 1.71
CA ARG A 65 -15.04 -18.06 2.02
C ARG A 65 -14.55 -17.34 3.27
N GLU A 66 -14.32 -18.08 4.36
CA GLU A 66 -13.82 -17.51 5.62
C GLU A 66 -12.46 -16.81 5.42
N TYR A 67 -11.53 -17.45 4.71
CA TYR A 67 -10.24 -16.85 4.39
C TYR A 67 -10.38 -15.61 3.49
N PHE A 68 -11.32 -15.65 2.54
CA PHE A 68 -11.56 -14.59 1.57
C PHE A 68 -12.09 -13.31 2.23
N THR A 69 -12.96 -13.44 3.24
CA THR A 69 -13.58 -12.34 3.98
C THR A 69 -13.01 -12.14 5.38
N ARG A 70 -11.87 -12.77 5.71
CA ARG A 70 -11.27 -12.66 7.04
C ARG A 70 -10.98 -11.21 7.41
N GLU A 71 -11.24 -10.89 8.67
CA GLU A 71 -10.84 -9.62 9.25
C GLU A 71 -9.33 -9.41 9.10
N ARG A 72 -8.95 -8.17 8.85
CA ARG A 72 -7.56 -7.74 8.68
C ARG A 72 -7.15 -6.83 9.82
N GLU A 73 -5.85 -6.61 9.95
CA GLU A 73 -5.24 -5.66 10.87
C GLU A 73 -5.57 -4.20 10.53
N CYS A 74 -6.04 -3.94 9.30
CA CYS A 74 -6.39 -2.62 8.82
C CYS A 74 -7.68 -2.70 7.99
N THR A 75 -8.67 -1.88 8.33
CA THR A 75 -9.80 -1.61 7.42
C THR A 75 -9.29 -0.82 6.23
N VAL A 76 -9.65 -1.25 5.03
CA VAL A 76 -9.29 -0.61 3.76
C VAL A 76 -10.57 -0.28 3.00
N LYS A 77 -10.74 0.99 2.62
CA LYS A 77 -11.85 1.45 1.78
C LYS A 77 -11.28 1.99 0.46
N PRO A 78 -11.33 1.19 -0.63
CA PRO A 78 -10.80 1.62 -1.91
C PRO A 78 -11.72 2.67 -2.57
N VAL A 79 -11.12 3.70 -3.15
CA VAL A 79 -11.83 4.67 -4.02
C VAL A 79 -12.05 4.02 -5.39
N GLU A 80 -11.00 3.42 -5.95
CA GLU A 80 -11.07 2.60 -7.15
C GLU A 80 -11.10 1.10 -6.77
N TRP A 81 -12.25 0.46 -6.97
CA TRP A 81 -12.42 -0.98 -6.79
C TRP A 81 -12.22 -1.72 -8.11
N GLN A 82 -11.33 -2.71 -8.10
CA GLN A 82 -11.19 -3.65 -9.22
C GLN A 82 -11.65 -5.04 -8.78
N ASP A 83 -12.80 -5.46 -9.32
CA ASP A 83 -13.34 -6.80 -9.11
C ASP A 83 -12.30 -7.86 -9.53
N ILE A 84 -12.05 -8.80 -8.63
CA ILE A 84 -11.02 -9.83 -8.82
C ILE A 84 -11.44 -10.93 -9.80
N PHE A 85 -12.74 -11.17 -9.93
CA PHE A 85 -13.35 -12.17 -10.81
C PHE A 85 -13.64 -11.58 -12.19
N LYS A 86 -13.96 -10.29 -12.24
CA LYS A 86 -14.28 -9.56 -13.47
C LYS A 86 -13.41 -8.30 -13.60
N PRO A 87 -12.08 -8.41 -13.63
CA PRO A 87 -11.22 -7.23 -13.70
C PRO A 87 -11.40 -6.51 -15.03
N LYS A 88 -11.43 -5.18 -14.96
CA LYS A 88 -11.56 -4.29 -16.12
C LYS A 88 -10.34 -3.39 -16.20
N LYS A 89 -10.04 -2.90 -17.40
CA LYS A 89 -9.00 -1.90 -17.59
C LYS A 89 -9.43 -0.59 -16.92
N MET A 90 -8.55 -0.02 -16.11
CA MET A 90 -8.76 1.21 -15.37
C MET A 90 -7.55 2.14 -15.56
N SER A 91 -7.66 3.39 -15.10
CA SER A 91 -6.51 4.31 -15.09
C SER A 91 -5.39 3.75 -14.19
N PRO A 92 -4.11 4.11 -14.42
CA PRO A 92 -2.99 3.65 -13.59
C PRO A 92 -2.93 4.41 -12.25
N ARG A 93 -4.07 4.56 -11.57
CA ARG A 93 -4.22 5.31 -10.32
C ARG A 93 -5.06 4.50 -9.35
N ARG A 94 -4.70 4.58 -8.08
CA ARG A 94 -5.41 3.90 -7.00
C ARG A 94 -5.33 4.74 -5.75
N SER A 95 -6.43 4.89 -5.04
CA SER A 95 -6.52 5.55 -3.75
C SER A 95 -7.26 4.66 -2.77
N LEU A 96 -6.78 4.59 -1.53
CA LEU A 96 -7.38 3.83 -0.45
C LEU A 96 -7.47 4.72 0.78
N TRP A 97 -8.57 4.65 1.50
CA TRP A 97 -8.60 5.03 2.90
C TRP A 97 -8.22 3.82 3.76
N MET A 98 -7.33 4.04 4.72
CA MET A 98 -6.81 3.01 5.60
C MET A 98 -7.00 3.42 7.05
N LYS A 99 -7.45 2.49 7.89
CA LYS A 99 -7.55 2.68 9.34
C LYS A 99 -7.22 1.37 10.06
N PRO A 100 -6.30 1.37 11.05
CA PRO A 100 -6.02 0.19 11.86
C PRO A 100 -7.27 -0.35 12.55
N ASN A 101 -7.38 -1.68 12.61
CA ASN A 101 -8.41 -2.35 13.40
C ASN A 101 -7.89 -2.48 14.84
N GLY A 102 -8.36 -1.59 15.69
CA GLY A 102 -7.88 -1.41 17.06
C GLY A 102 -7.23 -0.05 17.27
N THR A 103 -6.41 0.06 18.31
CA THR A 103 -5.69 1.31 18.64
C THR A 103 -4.19 1.03 18.66
N LEU A 104 -3.47 1.70 17.77
CA LEU A 104 -2.01 1.69 17.77
C LEU A 104 -1.49 2.52 18.94
N PRO A 105 -0.47 2.03 19.67
CA PRO A 105 0.24 2.81 20.67
C PRO A 105 0.71 4.16 20.12
N ASN A 106 0.69 5.20 20.98
CA ASN A 106 1.25 6.50 20.66
C ASN A 106 2.79 6.49 20.79
N ASP A 107 3.43 5.62 20.00
CA ASP A 107 4.87 5.47 19.90
C ASP A 107 5.30 5.67 18.44
N ARG A 108 6.25 6.57 18.21
CA ARG A 108 6.70 6.93 16.85
C ARG A 108 7.20 5.71 16.06
N ALA A 109 7.94 4.80 16.69
CA ALA A 109 8.49 3.65 16.00
C ALA A 109 7.36 2.69 15.59
N ILE A 110 6.37 2.48 16.45
CA ILE A 110 5.19 1.64 16.15
C ILE A 110 4.33 2.26 15.05
N GLN A 111 4.04 3.56 15.12
CA GLN A 111 3.27 4.28 14.08
C GLN A 111 3.96 4.18 12.71
N ASN A 112 5.28 4.42 12.65
CA ASN A 112 6.07 4.30 11.42
C ASN A 112 6.16 2.87 10.93
N ALA A 113 6.34 1.89 11.82
CA ALA A 113 6.41 0.48 11.45
C ALA A 113 5.08 -0.01 10.88
N PHE A 114 3.95 0.39 11.47
CA PHE A 114 2.64 0.03 10.93
C PHE A 114 2.38 0.71 9.58
N LEU A 115 2.76 1.98 9.41
CA LEU A 115 2.69 2.66 8.11
C LEU A 115 3.54 1.97 7.05
N ALA A 116 4.75 1.53 7.40
CA ALA A 116 5.63 0.77 6.52
C ALA A 116 5.10 -0.64 6.20
N TYR A 117 4.40 -1.25 7.13
CA TYR A 117 3.76 -2.54 6.90
C TYR A 117 2.62 -2.42 5.89
N VAL A 118 1.75 -1.41 6.05
CA VAL A 118 0.60 -1.24 5.15
C VAL A 118 0.95 -0.58 3.82
N SER A 119 2.13 0.01 3.66
CA SER A 119 2.51 0.68 2.41
C SER A 119 2.72 -0.26 1.22
N ASP A 120 3.09 -1.51 1.50
CA ASP A 120 3.20 -2.57 0.49
C ASP A 120 1.80 -3.07 0.05
N ALA A 121 0.74 -2.74 0.80
CA ALA A 121 -0.62 -3.13 0.48
C ALA A 121 -1.16 -2.35 -0.74
N GLY A 122 -0.96 -2.93 -1.92
CA GLY A 122 -1.69 -2.55 -3.12
C GLY A 122 -1.02 -1.51 -4.02
N ILE A 123 0.22 -1.09 -3.73
CA ILE A 123 0.97 -0.12 -4.56
C ILE A 123 1.23 -0.61 -5.99
N LEU A 124 1.53 -1.89 -6.17
CA LEU A 124 1.68 -2.49 -7.50
C LEU A 124 0.35 -2.63 -8.25
N ALA A 125 -0.80 -2.51 -7.59
CA ALA A 125 -2.09 -2.62 -8.27
C ALA A 125 -2.31 -1.49 -9.28
N ALA A 126 -1.80 -0.28 -9.00
CA ALA A 126 -1.88 0.83 -9.95
C ALA A 126 -1.21 0.48 -11.30
N ALA A 127 -0.16 -0.35 -11.30
CA ALA A 127 0.49 -0.83 -12.51
C ALA A 127 -0.28 -1.98 -13.22
N LEU A 128 -1.14 -2.69 -12.49
CA LEU A 128 -1.99 -3.77 -13.02
C LEU A 128 -3.30 -3.26 -13.63
N PHE A 129 -3.83 -2.15 -13.10
CA PHE A 129 -5.12 -1.55 -13.49
C PHE A 129 -5.27 -1.32 -15.01
N PRO A 130 -4.28 -0.73 -15.73
CA PRO A 130 -4.40 -0.54 -17.19
C PRO A 130 -4.52 -1.82 -18.00
N HIS A 131 -4.10 -2.95 -17.42
CA HIS A 131 -4.08 -4.25 -18.09
C HIS A 131 -5.32 -5.09 -17.78
N GLY A 132 -6.18 -4.65 -16.85
CA GLY A 132 -7.38 -5.39 -16.47
C GLY A 132 -7.06 -6.75 -15.84
N VAL A 133 -6.00 -6.81 -15.04
CA VAL A 133 -5.60 -7.99 -14.26
C VAL A 133 -5.44 -7.62 -12.79
N THR A 134 -5.62 -8.57 -11.89
CA THR A 134 -5.39 -8.40 -10.45
C THR A 134 -4.22 -9.26 -9.98
N TYR A 135 -3.80 -9.04 -8.74
CA TYR A 135 -2.77 -9.87 -8.10
C TYR A 135 -3.19 -11.35 -7.92
N MET A 136 -4.49 -11.64 -7.98
CA MET A 136 -5.02 -13.02 -7.94
C MET A 136 -5.21 -13.64 -9.31
N SER A 137 -4.90 -12.92 -10.40
CA SER A 137 -5.01 -13.47 -11.74
C SER A 137 -4.06 -14.66 -11.90
N PRO A 138 -4.53 -15.85 -12.31
CA PRO A 138 -3.66 -17.02 -12.49
C PRO A 138 -2.65 -16.83 -13.63
N LYS A 139 -2.87 -15.83 -14.50
CA LYS A 139 -2.06 -15.54 -15.69
C LYS A 139 -0.85 -14.67 -15.41
N ILE A 140 -0.67 -14.19 -14.18
CA ILE A 140 0.44 -13.30 -13.84
C ILE A 140 1.25 -13.86 -12.66
N MET A 141 2.55 -13.61 -12.70
CA MET A 141 3.48 -13.79 -11.59
C MET A 141 3.88 -12.42 -11.12
N ILE A 142 3.68 -12.16 -9.83
CA ILE A 142 3.99 -10.88 -9.20
C ILE A 142 4.94 -11.10 -8.04
N ALA A 143 5.96 -10.26 -7.95
CA ALA A 143 6.86 -10.20 -6.82
C ALA A 143 7.35 -8.76 -6.64
N SER A 144 7.43 -8.28 -5.41
CA SER A 144 8.11 -7.03 -5.07
C SER A 144 9.61 -7.18 -5.34
N LEU A 145 10.23 -6.19 -5.97
CA LEU A 145 11.68 -6.18 -6.22
C LEU A 145 12.41 -5.25 -5.26
N ASP A 146 11.82 -4.08 -5.01
CA ASP A 146 12.27 -3.12 -4.01
C ASP A 146 11.08 -2.51 -3.27
N HIS A 147 11.37 -1.69 -2.26
CA HIS A 147 10.39 -0.83 -1.59
C HIS A 147 11.16 0.31 -0.92
N THR A 148 10.80 1.55 -1.22
CA THR A 148 11.47 2.73 -0.65
C THR A 148 10.44 3.69 -0.08
N MET A 149 10.67 4.12 1.17
CA MET A 149 9.80 5.06 1.86
C MET A 149 10.57 6.25 2.41
N TRP A 150 9.90 7.40 2.43
CA TRP A 150 10.35 8.61 3.10
C TRP A 150 9.26 9.06 4.08
N PHE A 151 9.63 9.19 5.35
CA PHE A 151 8.75 9.68 6.42
C PHE A 151 8.97 11.18 6.59
N HIS A 152 7.93 11.97 6.32
CA HIS A 152 8.02 13.44 6.26
C HIS A 152 7.57 14.10 7.55
N LYS A 153 6.64 13.46 8.27
CA LYS A 153 6.10 13.99 9.53
C LYS A 153 6.47 13.06 10.68
N PRO A 154 7.11 13.59 11.74
CA PRO A 154 7.62 12.75 12.81
C PRO A 154 6.53 12.33 13.82
N ASN A 155 5.40 13.04 13.86
CA ASN A 155 4.33 12.84 14.85
C ASN A 155 2.94 12.78 14.17
N PHE A 156 2.70 11.80 13.29
CA PHE A 156 1.33 11.53 12.81
C PHE A 156 0.65 10.48 13.68
N GLN A 157 -0.69 10.53 13.73
CA GLN A 157 -1.50 9.53 14.41
C GLN A 157 -2.24 8.70 13.37
N PHE A 158 -1.95 7.41 13.30
CA PHE A 158 -2.64 6.50 12.39
C PHE A 158 -3.91 5.90 13.00
N ASN A 159 -4.36 6.36 14.18
CA ASN A 159 -5.63 5.91 14.77
C ASN A 159 -6.88 6.53 14.12
N ASP A 160 -6.70 7.45 13.16
CA ASP A 160 -7.75 7.92 12.26
C ASP A 160 -7.43 7.55 10.80
N TRP A 161 -8.36 7.81 9.88
CA TRP A 161 -8.22 7.53 8.47
C TRP A 161 -7.01 8.21 7.84
N ILE A 162 -6.19 7.43 7.15
CA ILE A 162 -5.11 7.88 6.28
C ILE A 162 -5.50 7.59 4.83
N LEU A 163 -5.37 8.60 3.97
CA LEU A 163 -5.51 8.43 2.54
C LEU A 163 -4.17 8.01 1.96
N TYR A 164 -4.13 6.86 1.30
CA TYR A 164 -2.99 6.39 0.53
C TYR A 164 -3.32 6.48 -0.96
N THR A 165 -2.71 7.45 -1.66
CA THR A 165 -2.90 7.63 -3.10
C THR A 165 -1.68 7.17 -3.86
N MET A 166 -1.89 6.44 -4.95
CA MET A 166 -0.86 5.80 -5.74
C MET A 166 -1.09 6.01 -7.23
N ASP A 167 0.00 6.03 -7.98
CA ASP A 167 -0.02 6.00 -9.43
C ASP A 167 1.10 5.10 -9.99
N SER A 168 0.91 4.65 -11.23
CA SER A 168 1.93 3.90 -11.98
C SER A 168 2.33 4.68 -13.22
N PRO A 169 3.48 5.39 -13.20
CA PRO A 169 3.93 6.12 -14.38
C PRO A 169 4.41 5.20 -15.52
N TYR A 170 4.79 3.95 -15.22
CA TYR A 170 5.30 3.01 -16.22
C TYR A 170 5.07 1.54 -15.85
N SER A 171 4.72 0.74 -16.85
CA SER A 171 4.77 -0.73 -16.80
C SER A 171 5.27 -1.26 -18.14
N GLY A 172 6.27 -2.12 -18.10
CA GLY A 172 6.93 -2.69 -19.28
C GLY A 172 8.07 -3.63 -18.88
N ASN A 173 8.57 -4.42 -19.82
CA ASN A 173 9.67 -5.37 -19.59
C ASN A 173 9.44 -6.32 -18.40
N SER A 174 8.20 -6.81 -18.26
CA SER A 174 7.73 -7.61 -17.12
C SER A 174 7.88 -6.93 -15.76
N ARG A 175 7.86 -5.60 -15.70
CA ARG A 175 7.90 -4.83 -14.45
C ARG A 175 6.82 -3.75 -14.43
N GLY A 176 6.53 -3.26 -13.24
CA GLY A 176 5.69 -2.09 -13.03
C GLY A 176 6.21 -1.26 -11.87
N LEU A 177 6.20 0.05 -12.04
CA LEU A 177 6.58 1.01 -11.02
C LEU A 177 5.33 1.60 -10.40
N GLY A 178 5.17 1.44 -9.10
CA GLY A 178 4.18 2.16 -8.30
C GLY A 178 4.84 3.28 -7.49
N ARG A 179 4.17 4.41 -7.41
CA ARG A 179 4.51 5.51 -6.49
C ARG A 179 3.30 5.81 -5.63
N GLY A 180 3.51 6.32 -4.44
CA GLY A 180 2.42 6.72 -3.58
C GLY A 180 2.77 7.78 -2.56
N THR A 181 1.72 8.41 -2.03
CA THR A 181 1.78 9.44 -1.00
C THR A 181 0.67 9.18 0.02
N PHE A 182 1.03 9.32 1.29
CA PHE A 182 0.10 9.20 2.42
C PHE A 182 -0.28 10.57 2.94
N PHE A 183 -1.57 10.75 3.19
CA PHE A 183 -2.15 11.97 3.75
C PHE A 183 -2.95 11.64 5.00
N THR A 184 -2.88 12.50 6.02
CA THR A 184 -3.88 12.46 7.10
C THR A 184 -5.26 12.81 6.54
N ARG A 185 -6.33 12.52 7.31
CA ARG A 185 -7.69 12.93 6.99
C ARG A 185 -7.82 14.43 6.70
N GLU A 186 -7.03 15.27 7.38
CA GLU A 186 -6.98 16.72 7.17
C GLU A 186 -6.14 17.15 5.96
N GLY A 187 -5.57 16.21 5.21
CA GLY A 187 -4.80 16.48 4.01
C GLY A 187 -3.32 16.76 4.22
N LYS A 188 -2.75 16.45 5.38
CA LYS A 188 -1.31 16.62 5.63
C LYS A 188 -0.52 15.44 5.06
N VAL A 189 0.44 15.71 4.18
CA VAL A 189 1.40 14.69 3.70
C VAL A 189 2.23 14.16 4.86
N ILE A 190 2.24 12.84 5.07
CA ILE A 190 3.01 12.18 6.16
C ILE A 190 4.15 11.31 5.66
N ALA A 191 4.00 10.68 4.50
CA ALA A 191 5.03 9.83 3.90
C ALA A 191 4.87 9.72 2.38
N SER A 192 5.94 9.35 1.71
CA SER A 192 5.95 8.96 0.29
C SER A 192 6.60 7.60 0.13
N VAL A 193 6.21 6.89 -0.92
CA VAL A 193 6.64 5.51 -1.17
C VAL A 193 6.79 5.26 -2.67
N THR A 194 7.75 4.42 -3.03
CA THR A 194 7.94 3.92 -4.40
C THR A 194 8.30 2.44 -4.34
N GLN A 195 7.84 1.67 -5.31
CA GLN A 195 8.11 0.25 -5.45
C GLN A 195 8.08 -0.19 -6.90
N GLU A 196 9.12 -0.87 -7.35
CA GLU A 196 9.10 -1.67 -8.57
C GLU A 196 8.77 -3.13 -8.23
N GLY A 197 7.94 -3.75 -9.06
CA GLY A 197 7.58 -5.16 -8.96
C GLY A 197 7.77 -5.87 -10.28
N LEU A 198 8.13 -7.15 -10.21
CA LEU A 198 7.98 -8.09 -11.32
C LEU A 198 6.49 -8.24 -11.62
N LEU A 199 6.09 -7.98 -12.86
CA LEU A 199 4.75 -8.18 -13.39
C LEU A 199 4.85 -9.06 -14.65
N ARG A 200 5.08 -10.36 -14.47
CA ARG A 200 5.36 -11.29 -15.58
C ARG A 200 4.12 -12.06 -15.98
N THR A 201 3.76 -12.02 -17.26
CA THR A 201 2.73 -12.92 -17.80
C THR A 201 3.24 -14.35 -17.81
N LYS A 202 2.43 -15.29 -17.32
CA LYS A 202 2.71 -16.72 -17.44
C LYS A 202 2.23 -17.16 -18.82
N THR A 203 3.16 -17.53 -19.70
CA THR A 203 2.83 -18.38 -20.85
C THR A 203 2.39 -19.74 -20.31
N ARG A 204 1.31 -20.28 -20.89
CA ARG A 204 0.76 -21.60 -20.55
C ARG A 204 1.84 -22.67 -20.44
#